data_AF-A0A6V6ZBZ2-F1
#
_entry.id   AF-A0A6V6ZBZ2-F1
#
_cell.length_a   1.000
_cell.length_b   1.000
_cell.length_c   1.000
_cell.angle_alpha   90.00
_cell.angle_beta   90.00
_cell.angle_gamma   90.00
#
_symmetry.space_group_name_H-M   'P 1'
#
loop_
_entity.id
_entity.type
_entity.pdbx_description
1 polymer ?
#
loop_
_entity_poly.entity_id
_entity_poly.type
_entity_poly.pdbx_seq_one_letter_code
_entity_poly.pdbx_strand_id
1 'polypeptide(L)'
;MKNKIHLLFLLAIFISCSRTKTIEEVLIAKPNDYWIYYSPYSGGYTYYKFGEDKISQRYERDSKNKFYKYEGEGDVMETPQKWSVSQDSILRFKGFVYDVVSYNEEVVVLYYKIEDNKEGNFVFLTKEKTNKPINYPGFYLDRRVNHPEKYKVPYSWWISK
;
A
#
# COMPACT_ATOMS: atom_id res chain seq x y z
N MET A 1 3.57 -14.60 -50.97
CA MET A 1 4.26 -13.65 -50.07
C MET A 1 3.35 -12.95 -49.05
N LYS A 2 2.03 -12.78 -49.30
CA LYS A 2 1.09 -12.12 -48.38
C LYS A 2 0.89 -12.81 -47.01
N ASN A 3 0.99 -14.14 -46.95
CA ASN A 3 0.74 -14.88 -45.70
C ASN A 3 1.83 -14.73 -44.63
N LYS A 4 3.05 -14.29 -45.00
CA LYS A 4 4.15 -14.09 -44.03
C LYS A 4 4.00 -12.80 -43.22
N ILE A 5 3.29 -11.80 -43.75
CA ILE A 5 3.08 -10.49 -43.09
C ILE A 5 2.06 -10.62 -41.95
N HIS A 6 1.02 -11.44 -42.11
CA HIS A 6 0.02 -11.66 -41.06
C HIS A 6 0.59 -12.41 -39.85
N LEU A 7 1.55 -13.32 -40.06
CA LEU A 7 2.24 -14.02 -38.98
C LEU A 7 3.11 -13.08 -38.14
N LEU A 8 3.75 -12.09 -38.79
CA LEU A 8 4.59 -11.09 -38.13
C LEU A 8 3.76 -10.10 -37.30
N PHE A 9 2.57 -9.75 -37.78
CA PHE A 9 1.60 -8.96 -37.01
C PHE A 9 1.08 -9.72 -35.79
N LEU A 10 0.79 -11.02 -35.91
CA LEU A 10 0.34 -11.84 -34.79
C LEU A 10 1.40 -11.99 -33.69
N LEU A 11 2.68 -12.11 -34.05
CA LEU A 11 3.78 -12.16 -33.08
C LEU A 11 3.98 -10.83 -32.33
N ALA A 12 3.74 -9.70 -32.99
CA ALA A 12 3.91 -8.37 -32.38
C ALA A 12 2.88 -8.09 -31.26
N ILE A 13 1.69 -8.69 -31.33
CA ILE A 13 0.63 -8.49 -30.32
C ILE A 13 0.99 -9.19 -28.99
N PHE A 14 1.81 -10.25 -29.03
CA PHE A 14 2.25 -10.98 -27.83
C PHE A 14 3.40 -10.30 -27.06
N ILE A 15 4.05 -9.27 -27.64
CA ILE A 15 5.16 -8.54 -26.98
C ILE A 15 4.62 -7.34 -26.17
N SER A 16 3.32 -7.03 -26.27
CA SER A 16 2.66 -6.07 -25.37
C SER A 16 2.37 -6.71 -24.01
N CYS A 17 3.38 -7.30 -23.39
CA CYS A 17 3.36 -7.59 -21.97
C CYS A 17 3.60 -6.25 -21.27
N SER A 18 2.53 -5.57 -20.85
CA SER A 18 2.66 -4.41 -19.98
C SER A 18 3.41 -4.88 -18.74
N ARG A 19 4.67 -4.45 -18.59
CA ARG A 19 5.50 -4.85 -17.45
C ARG A 19 4.87 -4.29 -16.19
N THR A 20 4.15 -5.13 -15.44
CA THR A 20 3.65 -4.78 -14.12
C THR A 20 4.84 -4.62 -13.20
N LYS A 21 4.93 -3.50 -12.49
CA LYS A 21 6.00 -3.25 -11.52
C LYS A 21 6.01 -4.35 -10.45
N THR A 22 7.17 -4.71 -9.96
CA THR A 22 7.29 -5.58 -8.78
C THR A 22 6.78 -4.83 -7.55
N ILE A 23 6.39 -5.53 -6.48
CA ILE A 23 6.01 -4.84 -5.25
C ILE A 23 7.20 -4.06 -4.67
N GLU A 24 8.41 -4.57 -4.84
CA GLU A 24 9.62 -3.87 -4.42
C GLU A 24 9.76 -2.49 -5.11
N GLU A 25 9.60 -2.46 -6.44
CA GLU A 25 9.60 -1.21 -7.23
C GLU A 25 8.46 -0.28 -6.82
N VAL A 26 7.31 -0.83 -6.40
CA VAL A 26 6.17 -0.05 -5.91
C VAL A 26 6.47 0.58 -4.55
N LEU A 27 7.02 -0.20 -3.61
CA LEU A 27 7.29 0.21 -2.23
C LEU A 27 8.35 1.31 -2.16
N ILE A 28 9.38 1.24 -3.00
CA ILE A 28 10.41 2.28 -3.06
C ILE A 28 9.76 3.61 -3.42
N ALA A 29 9.72 4.52 -2.44
CA ALA A 29 8.96 5.75 -2.54
C ALA A 29 9.75 6.80 -3.34
N LYS A 30 9.05 7.55 -4.20
CA LYS A 30 9.65 8.74 -4.83
C LYS A 30 9.96 9.79 -3.75
N PRO A 31 10.86 10.76 -4.01
CA PRO A 31 11.28 11.74 -3.02
C PRO A 31 10.15 12.49 -2.29
N ASN A 32 8.98 12.65 -2.91
CA ASN A 32 7.82 13.37 -2.35
C ASN A 32 6.62 12.47 -1.99
N ASP A 33 6.80 11.16 -2.03
CA ASP A 33 5.76 10.19 -1.70
C ASP A 33 6.07 9.55 -0.35
N TYR A 34 5.04 9.35 0.46
CA TYR A 34 5.14 8.66 1.76
C TYR A 34 4.09 7.57 1.81
N TRP A 35 4.41 6.45 2.44
CA TRP A 35 3.44 5.39 2.70
C TRP A 35 2.80 5.61 4.06
N ILE A 36 1.47 5.75 4.08
CA ILE A 36 0.68 5.63 5.31
C ILE A 36 0.54 4.15 5.61
N TYR A 37 1.12 3.71 6.71
CA TYR A 37 0.90 2.40 7.30
C TYR A 37 -0.27 2.49 8.29
N TYR A 38 -1.32 1.71 8.02
CA TYR A 38 -2.54 1.68 8.82
C TYR A 38 -3.07 0.26 8.99
N SER A 39 -3.49 -0.06 10.21
CA SER A 39 -4.33 -1.23 10.51
C SER A 39 -5.67 -0.74 11.08
N PRO A 40 -6.80 -1.30 10.64
CA PRO A 40 -8.12 -1.00 11.23
C PRO A 40 -8.17 -1.19 12.74
N TYR A 41 -7.30 -2.05 13.27
CA TYR A 41 -7.26 -2.39 14.69
C TYR A 41 -6.34 -1.48 15.52
N SER A 42 -5.49 -0.64 14.90
CA SER A 42 -4.45 0.09 15.63
C SER A 42 -4.80 1.52 16.03
N GLY A 43 -6.03 2.01 15.80
CA GLY A 43 -6.50 3.35 16.20
C GLY A 43 -5.77 4.55 15.56
N GLY A 44 -4.61 4.33 14.94
CA GLY A 44 -3.76 5.34 14.33
C GLY A 44 -3.00 4.81 13.12
N TYR A 45 -2.18 5.68 12.55
CA TYR A 45 -1.37 5.42 11.37
C TYR A 45 0.03 6.00 11.55
N THR A 46 0.97 5.53 10.72
CA THR A 46 2.38 5.97 10.74
C THR A 46 2.86 6.18 9.32
N TYR A 47 3.79 7.10 9.10
CA TYR A 47 4.34 7.34 7.77
C TYR A 47 5.70 6.69 7.60
N TYR A 48 5.91 6.06 6.45
CA TYR A 48 7.17 5.41 6.11
C TYR A 48 7.65 5.79 4.70
N LYS A 49 8.96 5.76 4.52
CA LYS A 49 9.60 5.63 3.20
C LYS A 49 10.46 4.38 3.17
N PHE A 50 10.33 3.61 2.11
CA PHE A 50 11.19 2.46 1.82
C PHE A 50 12.27 2.89 0.83
N GLY A 51 13.53 2.68 1.20
CA GLY A 51 14.70 3.00 0.39
C GLY A 51 15.19 1.81 -0.42
N GLU A 52 15.90 2.10 -1.52
CA GLU A 52 16.54 1.09 -2.38
C GLU A 52 17.56 0.23 -1.61
N ASP A 53 18.12 0.77 -0.54
CA ASP A 53 19.06 0.13 0.39
C ASP A 53 18.43 -0.89 1.35
N LYS A 54 17.13 -1.20 1.17
CA LYS A 54 16.35 -2.10 2.04
C LYS A 54 16.16 -1.59 3.46
N ILE A 55 16.37 -0.29 3.67
CA ILE A 55 16.08 0.39 4.91
C ILE A 55 14.80 1.20 4.72
N SER A 56 14.00 1.27 5.77
CA SER A 56 12.82 2.12 5.82
C SER A 56 12.91 3.05 7.01
N GLN A 57 12.38 4.26 6.82
CA GLN A 57 12.44 5.33 7.78
C GLN A 57 11.04 5.80 8.13
N ARG A 58 10.76 5.97 9.41
CA ARG A 58 9.52 6.59 9.90
C ARG A 58 9.59 8.11 9.77
N TYR A 59 8.45 8.70 9.41
CA TYR A 59 8.25 10.14 9.31
C TYR A 59 7.03 10.57 10.12
N GLU A 60 7.02 11.84 10.44
CA GLU A 60 5.87 12.57 10.95
C GLU A 60 5.58 13.77 10.06
N ARG A 61 4.39 14.34 10.25
CA ARG A 61 3.92 15.50 9.51
C ARG A 61 3.51 16.58 10.50
N ASP A 62 4.10 17.76 10.37
CA ASP A 62 3.77 18.89 11.23
C ASP A 62 2.41 19.54 10.87
N SER A 63 1.99 20.52 11.67
CA SER A 63 0.77 21.29 11.44
C SER A 63 0.78 22.12 10.14
N LYS A 64 1.94 22.28 9.51
CA LYS A 64 2.13 22.96 8.21
C LYS A 64 2.22 21.95 7.05
N ASN A 65 1.85 20.70 7.28
CA ASN A 65 1.89 19.61 6.32
C ASN A 65 3.29 19.21 5.83
N LYS A 66 4.36 19.63 6.53
CA LYS A 66 5.73 19.27 6.19
C LYS A 66 6.11 17.97 6.85
N PHE A 67 6.68 17.06 6.06
CA PHE A 67 7.22 15.81 6.56
C PHE A 67 8.62 16.00 7.13
N TYR A 68 8.88 15.41 8.29
CA TYR A 68 10.19 15.34 8.91
C TYR A 68 10.45 13.92 9.40
N LYS A 69 11.71 13.53 9.43
CA LYS A 69 12.13 12.22 9.92
C LYS A 69 11.80 12.13 11.41
N TYR A 70 11.13 11.06 11.82
CA TYR A 70 10.91 10.79 13.23
C TYR A 70 12.20 10.22 13.84
N GLU A 71 12.71 10.88 14.88
CA GLU A 71 13.96 10.49 15.54
C GLU A 71 13.72 9.68 16.83
N GLY A 72 12.47 9.64 17.31
CA GLY A 72 12.11 9.05 18.59
C GLY A 72 11.55 10.08 19.57
N GLU A 73 11.05 9.61 20.71
CA GLU A 73 10.59 10.45 21.81
C GLU A 73 11.17 9.94 23.14
N GLY A 74 11.75 10.86 23.93
CA GLY A 74 12.38 10.55 25.20
C GLY A 74 13.54 9.56 25.01
N ASP A 75 13.49 8.44 25.74
CA ASP A 75 14.51 7.39 25.68
C ASP A 75 14.31 6.39 24.54
N VAL A 76 13.22 6.52 23.77
CA VAL A 76 12.90 5.62 22.65
C VAL A 76 13.42 6.21 21.36
N MET A 77 14.58 5.72 20.90
CA MET A 77 15.13 6.06 19.59
C MET A 77 14.42 5.25 18.50
N GLU A 78 13.88 5.93 17.48
CA GLU A 78 13.35 5.22 16.31
C GLU A 78 14.50 4.70 15.45
N THR A 79 14.61 3.39 15.36
CA THR A 79 15.62 2.74 14.52
C THR A 79 15.08 2.52 13.11
N PRO A 80 15.87 2.82 12.06
CA PRO A 80 15.49 2.47 10.70
C PRO A 80 15.22 0.96 10.59
N GLN A 81 14.14 0.60 9.91
CA GLN A 81 13.65 -0.77 9.87
C GLN A 81 14.08 -1.44 8.57
N LYS A 82 14.71 -2.61 8.67
CA LYS A 82 14.98 -3.43 7.49
C LYS A 82 13.67 -3.93 6.90
N TRP A 83 13.63 -4.01 5.57
CA TRP A 83 12.52 -4.62 4.86
C TRP A 83 13.02 -5.47 3.69
N SER A 84 12.22 -6.46 3.29
CA SER A 84 12.52 -7.28 2.11
C SER A 84 11.25 -7.87 1.53
N VAL A 85 11.28 -8.12 0.23
CA VAL A 85 10.24 -8.82 -0.49
C VAL A 85 10.84 -10.13 -1.00
N SER A 86 10.13 -11.25 -0.82
CA SER A 86 10.44 -12.50 -1.50
C SER A 86 9.31 -12.88 -2.46
N GLN A 87 9.69 -13.24 -3.68
CA GLN A 87 8.79 -13.77 -4.73
C GLN A 87 7.57 -12.86 -5.00
N ASP A 88 7.72 -11.55 -4.83
CA ASP A 88 6.65 -10.53 -4.98
C ASP A 88 5.34 -10.82 -4.21
N SER A 89 5.39 -11.69 -3.22
CA SER A 89 4.21 -12.21 -2.51
C SER A 89 4.36 -12.19 -0.99
N ILE A 90 5.59 -12.04 -0.47
CA ILE A 90 5.83 -11.97 0.97
C ILE A 90 6.69 -10.74 1.29
N LEU A 91 6.19 -9.86 2.16
CA LEU A 91 6.89 -8.70 2.68
C LEU A 91 7.31 -8.96 4.14
N ARG A 92 8.59 -8.76 4.44
CA ARG A 92 9.10 -8.74 5.83
C ARG A 92 9.37 -7.30 6.23
N PHE A 93 8.72 -6.81 7.28
CA PHE A 93 8.82 -5.43 7.72
C PHE A 93 8.38 -5.28 9.19
N LYS A 94 9.12 -4.49 9.99
CA LYS A 94 8.89 -4.26 11.43
C LYS A 94 8.78 -5.54 12.27
N GLY A 95 9.53 -6.57 11.93
CA GLY A 95 9.46 -7.87 12.62
C GLY A 95 8.26 -8.74 12.23
N PHE A 96 7.38 -8.26 11.35
CA PHE A 96 6.25 -9.04 10.82
C PHE A 96 6.59 -9.64 9.45
N VAL A 97 5.89 -10.73 9.13
CA VAL A 97 5.85 -11.37 7.82
C VAL A 97 4.43 -11.21 7.29
N TYR A 98 4.30 -10.56 6.14
CA TYR A 98 3.02 -10.28 5.50
C TYR A 98 2.91 -11.05 4.19
N ASP A 99 1.74 -11.62 3.96
CA ASP A 99 1.29 -11.99 2.62
C ASP A 99 0.85 -10.74 1.87
N VAL A 100 1.34 -10.55 0.65
CA VAL A 100 0.91 -9.49 -0.24
C VAL A 100 -0.35 -9.95 -0.95
N VAL A 101 -1.48 -9.37 -0.59
CA VAL A 101 -2.80 -9.76 -1.12
C VAL A 101 -3.07 -9.10 -2.47
N SER A 102 -2.75 -7.81 -2.57
CA SER A 102 -2.85 -7.05 -3.82
C SER A 102 -2.00 -5.79 -3.74
N TYR A 103 -1.57 -5.28 -4.89
CA TYR A 103 -0.81 -4.04 -4.94
C TYR A 103 -0.95 -3.31 -6.27
N ASN A 104 -0.75 -1.99 -6.22
CA ASN A 104 -0.51 -1.11 -7.36
C ASN A 104 0.37 0.06 -6.89
N GLU A 105 0.64 1.04 -7.77
CA GLU A 105 1.54 2.15 -7.43
C GLU A 105 1.08 3.04 -6.26
N GLU A 106 -0.20 3.01 -5.89
CA GLU A 106 -0.82 3.88 -4.88
C GLU A 106 -1.22 3.11 -3.59
N VAL A 107 -1.46 1.79 -3.67
CA VAL A 107 -1.92 0.97 -2.55
C VAL A 107 -1.24 -0.40 -2.55
N VAL A 108 -0.82 -0.85 -1.36
CA VAL A 108 -0.45 -2.24 -1.09
C VAL A 108 -1.33 -2.75 0.05
N VAL A 109 -1.96 -3.90 -0.18
CA VAL A 109 -2.78 -4.61 0.82
C VAL A 109 -1.99 -5.80 1.32
N LEU A 110 -1.77 -5.83 2.63
CA LEU A 110 -0.99 -6.82 3.33
C LEU A 110 -1.91 -7.60 4.27
N TYR A 111 -1.64 -8.88 4.42
CA TYR A 111 -2.27 -9.75 5.40
C TYR A 111 -1.20 -10.36 6.29
N TYR A 112 -1.45 -10.44 7.59
CA TYR A 112 -0.63 -11.25 8.48
C TYR A 112 -1.51 -12.03 9.44
N LYS A 113 -1.09 -13.26 9.73
CA LYS A 113 -1.76 -14.10 10.72
C LYS A 113 -1.14 -13.86 12.10
N ILE A 114 -1.99 -13.79 13.12
CA ILE A 114 -1.54 -13.83 14.51
C ILE A 114 -1.48 -15.31 14.91
N GLU A 115 -0.33 -15.82 15.33
CA GLU A 115 -0.11 -17.26 15.57
C GLU A 115 -1.14 -17.89 16.54
N ASP A 116 -1.58 -17.12 17.54
CA ASP A 116 -2.51 -17.57 18.58
C ASP A 116 -4.00 -17.47 18.20
N ASN A 117 -4.34 -16.80 17.10
CA ASN A 117 -5.73 -16.63 16.65
C ASN A 117 -5.97 -17.24 15.26
N LYS A 118 -7.17 -17.80 15.05
CA LYS A 118 -7.62 -18.21 13.71
C LYS A 118 -7.89 -17.02 12.79
N GLU A 119 -7.89 -15.81 13.34
CA GLU A 119 -8.15 -14.56 12.65
C GLU A 119 -6.82 -13.87 12.32
N GLY A 120 -6.70 -13.41 11.07
CA GLY A 120 -5.58 -12.57 10.64
C GLY A 120 -6.05 -11.15 10.36
N ASN A 121 -5.08 -10.25 10.25
CA ASN A 121 -5.32 -8.82 10.13
C ASN A 121 -4.85 -8.30 8.78
N PHE A 122 -5.59 -7.32 8.27
CA PHE A 122 -5.18 -6.54 7.12
C PHE A 122 -4.43 -5.28 7.54
N VAL A 123 -3.35 -5.00 6.81
CA VAL A 123 -2.61 -3.75 6.88
C VAL A 123 -2.64 -3.12 5.51
N PHE A 124 -2.82 -1.81 5.48
CA PHE A 124 -2.85 -1.02 4.27
C PHE A 124 -1.64 -0.10 4.26
N LEU A 125 -0.90 -0.13 3.15
CA LEU A 125 0.03 0.92 2.78
C LEU A 125 -0.63 1.75 1.69
N THR A 126 -0.95 3.00 1.98
CA THR A 126 -1.50 3.92 0.98
C THR A 126 -0.56 5.09 0.76
N LYS A 127 -0.28 5.43 -0.49
CA LYS A 127 0.66 6.49 -0.83
C LYS A 127 0.00 7.86 -0.62
N GLU A 128 0.66 8.72 0.14
CA GLU A 128 0.27 10.12 0.33
C GLU A 128 1.30 11.03 -0.33
N LYS A 129 0.79 11.98 -1.11
CA LYS A 129 1.58 13.03 -1.76
C LYS A 129 1.58 14.26 -0.85
N THR A 130 2.74 14.89 -0.70
CA THR A 130 2.96 16.06 0.16
C THR A 130 2.01 17.24 -0.08
N ASN A 131 1.41 17.34 -1.26
CA ASN A 131 0.58 18.45 -1.70
C ASN A 131 -0.94 18.23 -1.57
N LYS A 132 -1.40 17.13 -0.95
CA LYS A 132 -2.83 16.88 -0.72
C LYS A 132 -3.23 17.07 0.75
N PRO A 133 -4.43 17.62 1.03
CA PRO A 133 -4.98 17.67 2.38
C PRO A 133 -5.29 16.25 2.89
N ILE A 134 -5.28 16.12 4.21
CA ILE A 134 -5.31 14.86 4.96
C ILE A 134 -6.53 14.01 4.58
N ASN A 135 -6.28 12.79 4.13
CA ASN A 135 -7.25 11.70 4.17
C ASN A 135 -6.78 10.73 5.26
N TYR A 136 -7.17 10.95 6.52
CA TYR A 136 -6.93 9.94 7.56
C TYR A 136 -7.66 8.64 7.15
N PRO A 137 -7.25 7.45 7.60
CA PRO A 137 -7.92 6.22 7.19
C PRO A 137 -9.44 6.23 7.42
N GLY A 138 -9.89 6.86 8.52
CA GLY A 138 -11.30 7.17 8.78
C GLY A 138 -11.95 8.06 7.72
N PHE A 139 -11.24 8.99 7.09
CA PHE A 139 -11.78 9.85 6.02
C PHE A 139 -12.43 9.07 4.88
N TYR A 140 -11.94 7.88 4.53
CA TYR A 140 -12.56 7.05 3.49
C TYR A 140 -13.82 6.33 4.00
N LEU A 141 -13.83 5.90 5.27
CA LEU A 141 -15.00 5.33 5.93
C LEU A 141 -16.08 6.41 6.12
N ASP A 142 -15.68 7.57 6.64
CA ASP A 142 -16.51 8.75 6.86
C ASP A 142 -17.05 9.33 5.56
N ARG A 143 -16.32 9.24 4.44
CA ARG A 143 -16.86 9.67 3.14
C ARG A 143 -18.07 8.83 2.73
N ARG A 144 -18.13 7.54 3.08
CA ARG A 144 -19.30 6.70 2.79
C ARG A 144 -20.46 7.00 3.74
N VAL A 145 -20.17 7.28 5.01
CA VAL A 145 -21.17 7.70 6.01
C VAL A 145 -21.77 9.06 5.66
N ASN A 146 -20.94 10.03 5.25
CA ASN A 146 -21.32 11.41 5.01
C ASN A 146 -21.76 11.71 3.58
N HIS A 147 -21.45 10.83 2.61
CA HIS A 147 -21.91 10.95 1.22
C HIS A 147 -22.49 9.63 0.68
N PRO A 148 -23.50 9.04 1.36
CA PRO A 148 -24.08 7.77 0.96
C PRO A 148 -24.65 7.78 -0.47
N GLU A 149 -25.10 8.95 -0.96
CA GLU A 149 -25.65 9.14 -2.30
C GLU A 149 -24.65 8.84 -3.44
N LYS A 150 -23.35 8.98 -3.18
CA LYS A 150 -22.29 8.70 -4.16
C LYS A 150 -22.02 7.21 -4.33
N TYR A 151 -22.42 6.40 -3.36
CA TYR A 151 -22.18 4.97 -3.34
C TYR A 151 -23.53 4.27 -3.50
N LYS A 152 -23.95 4.09 -4.75
CA LYS A 152 -25.05 3.17 -5.05
C LYS A 152 -24.68 1.82 -4.42
N VAL A 153 -25.45 1.38 -3.43
CA VAL A 153 -25.30 0.06 -2.85
C VAL A 153 -25.38 -0.92 -4.02
N PRO A 154 -24.35 -1.75 -4.29
CA PRO A 154 -24.51 -2.82 -5.24
C PRO A 154 -25.64 -3.69 -4.71
N TYR A 155 -26.68 -3.83 -5.53
CA TYR A 155 -27.90 -4.58 -5.30
C TYR A 155 -27.90 -5.49 -4.07
N SER A 156 -28.89 -5.25 -3.21
CA SER A 156 -29.37 -6.18 -2.19
C SER A 156 -29.65 -7.56 -2.79
N TRP A 157 -28.62 -8.39 -2.89
CA TRP A 157 -28.72 -9.81 -2.60
C TRP A 157 -28.32 -9.84 -1.13
N TRP A 158 -29.22 -9.79 -0.14
CA TRP A 158 -30.26 -10.77 0.14
C TRP A 158 -31.42 -10.11 0.89
N ILE A 159 -32.61 -10.10 0.30
CA ILE A 159 -33.83 -10.41 1.04
C ILE A 159 -34.36 -11.70 0.41
N SER A 160 -34.29 -12.79 1.15
CA SER A 160 -35.26 -13.87 0.99
C SER A 160 -35.64 -14.37 2.37
N LYS A 161 -36.73 -13.78 2.86
CA LYS A 161 -37.69 -14.20 3.90
C LYS A 161 -37.17 -14.80 5.19
#